data_AF-A0A5K1CCB1-F1
#
_entry.id   AF-A0A5K1CCB1-F1
#
_cell.length_a   1.000
_cell.length_b   1.000
_cell.length_c   1.000
_cell.angle_alpha   90.00
_cell.angle_beta   90.00
_cell.angle_gamma   90.00
#
_symmetry.space_group_name_H-M   'P 1'
#
loop_
_entity.id
_entity.type
_entity.pdbx_description
1 polymer ?
#
loop_
_entity_poly.entity_id
_entity_poly.type
_entity_poly.pdbx_seq_one_letter_code
_entity_poly.pdbx_strand_id
1 'polypeptide(L)' 'MTTSFHKEVEYVMAERKVHRRGVPAYTEDLVKWTGLPESEASWERSDDLWQFVVNEKTMKA' A
#
# COMPACT_ATOMS: atom_id res chain seq x y z
N MET A 1 -18.15 5.57 15.44
CA MET A 1 -17.19 4.52 15.82
C MET A 1 -16.13 4.49 14.75
N THR A 2 -14.95 5.08 15.03
CA THR A 2 -13.84 5.11 14.08
C THR A 2 -13.16 3.75 14.12
N THR A 3 -13.57 2.82 13.26
CA THR A 3 -12.86 1.56 13.06
C THR A 3 -11.62 1.85 12.23
N SER A 4 -10.57 2.38 12.87
CA SER A 4 -9.23 2.36 12.29
C SER A 4 -8.76 0.91 12.31
N PHE A 5 -9.18 0.12 11.31
CA PHE A 5 -8.58 -1.17 11.06
C PHE A 5 -7.11 -0.92 10.78
N HIS A 6 -6.24 -1.35 11.71
CA HIS A 6 -4.80 -1.33 11.52
C HIS A 6 -4.50 -2.36 10.42
N LYS A 7 -4.57 -1.93 9.16
CA LYS A 7 -4.25 -2.76 8.02
C LYS A 7 -2.74 -2.69 7.83
N GLU A 8 -2.07 -3.77 8.18
CA GLU A 8 -0.63 -3.92 7.97
C GLU A 8 -0.38 -4.47 6.58
N VAL A 9 0.60 -3.90 5.88
CA VAL A 9 1.05 -4.37 4.56
C VAL A 9 1.86 -5.64 4.77
N GLU A 10 1.47 -6.72 4.10
CA GLU A 10 2.22 -7.98 4.10
C GLU A 10 3.32 -7.92 3.02
N TYR A 11 2.94 -7.60 1.78
CA TYR A 11 3.87 -7.35 0.68
C TYR A 11 3.18 -6.64 -0.50
N VAL A 12 3.97 -6.06 -1.40
CA VAL A 12 3.47 -5.48 -2.65
C VAL A 12 3.44 -6.55 -3.74
N MET A 13 2.26 -6.80 -4.30
CA MET A 13 2.04 -7.80 -5.35
C MET A 13 2.40 -7.27 -6.74
N ALA A 14 2.12 -6.00 -7.01
CA ALA A 14 2.34 -5.38 -8.32
C ALA A 14 2.43 -3.86 -8.19
N GLU A 15 3.11 -3.23 -9.14
CA GLU A 15 3.17 -1.77 -9.29
C GLU A 15 2.46 -1.37 -10.60
N ARG A 16 1.74 -0.24 -10.59
CA ARG A 16 1.22 0.37 -11.82
C ARG A 16 1.40 1.89 -11.81
N LYS A 17 1.66 2.45 -12.99
CA LYS A 17 1.70 3.90 -13.21
C LYS A 17 0.38 4.40 -13.74
N VAL A 18 -0.28 5.27 -12.98
CA VAL A 18 -1.56 5.86 -13.35
C VAL A 18 -1.34 7.23 -13.98
N HIS A 19 -1.89 7.39 -15.18
CA HIS A 19 -1.90 8.66 -15.91
C HIS A 19 -3.35 9.10 -16.09
N ARG A 20 -3.74 10.22 -15.49
CA ARG A 20 -5.07 10.82 -15.65
C ARG A 20 -4.93 12.21 -16.24
N ARG A 21 -5.81 12.59 -17.17
CA ARG A 21 -5.81 13.95 -17.73
C ARG A 21 -5.97 14.97 -16.62
N GLY A 22 -5.08 15.96 -16.57
CA GLY A 22 -5.11 17.04 -15.58
C GLY A 22 -4.59 16.66 -14.19
N VAL A 23 -4.07 15.44 -14.00
CA VAL A 23 -3.43 15.02 -12.74
C VAL A 23 -2.01 14.57 -13.05
N PRO A 24 -1.00 14.96 -12.26
CA PRO A 24 0.34 14.41 -12.37
C PRO A 24 0.30 12.88 -12.33
N ALA A 25 1.14 12.25 -13.15
CA ALA A 25 1.28 10.80 -13.11
C ALA A 25 1.73 10.38 -11.70
N TYR A 26 1.14 9.30 -11.19
CA TYR A 26 1.47 8.77 -9.88
C TYR A 26 1.50 7.24 -9.93
N THR A 27 2.18 6.65 -8.95
CA THR A 27 2.31 5.20 -8.84
C THR A 27 1.31 4.67 -7.84
N GLU A 28 0.67 3.56 -8.19
CA GLU A 28 -0.15 2.76 -7.29
C GLU A 28 0.46 1.37 -7.17
N ASP A 29 0.54 0.88 -5.94
CA ASP A 29 0.99 -0.46 -5.61
C ASP A 29 -0.21 -1.30 -5.19
N LEU A 30 -0.31 -2.50 -5.73
CA LEU A 30 -1.27 -3.50 -5.29
C LEU A 30 -0.73 -4.14 -4.02
N VAL A 31 -1.37 -3.83 -2.90
CA VAL A 31 -0.94 -4.24 -1.57
C VAL A 31 -1.68 -5.49 -1.16
N LYS A 32 -0.92 -6.52 -0.78
CA LYS A 32 -1.43 -7.63 -0.01
C LYS A 32 -1.45 -7.24 1.46
N TRP A 33 -2.61 -7.31 2.09
CA TRP A 33 -2.78 -7.03 3.51
C TRP A 33 -2.54 -8.27 4.37
N THR A 34 -1.89 -8.08 5.51
CA THR A 34 -1.62 -9.14 6.49
C THR A 34 -2.92 -9.75 7.01
N GLY A 35 -3.01 -11.08 6.99
CA GLY A 35 -4.17 -11.80 7.53
C GLY A 35 -5.44 -11.75 6.68
N LEU A 36 -5.44 -11.02 5.56
CA LEU A 36 -6.53 -11.02 4.58
C LEU A 36 -6.19 -11.91 3.38
N PRO A 37 -7.16 -12.44 2.64
CA PRO A 37 -6.88 -13.15 1.39
C PRO A 37 -6.39 -12.17 0.30
N GLU A 38 -5.72 -12.68 -0.73
CA GLU A 38 -5.29 -11.86 -1.89
C GLU A 38 -6.47 -11.18 -2.61
N SER A 39 -7.67 -11.74 -2.49
CA SER A 39 -8.90 -11.12 -3.03
C SER A 39 -9.25 -9.79 -2.38
N GLU A 40 -8.73 -9.52 -1.18
CA GLU A 40 -8.89 -8.23 -0.50
C GLU A 40 -7.71 -7.28 -0.73
N ALA A 41 -6.76 -7.64 -1.61
CA ALA A 41 -5.70 -6.72 -2.01
C ALA A 41 -6.28 -5.44 -2.64
N SER A 42 -5.70 -4.29 -2.31
CA SER A 42 -6.13 -2.99 -2.82
C SER A 42 -4.99 -2.22 -3.48
N TRP A 43 -5.34 -1.37 -4.44
CA TRP A 43 -4.40 -0.44 -5.06
C TRP A 43 -4.28 0.80 -4.18
N GLU A 44 -3.13 0.94 -3.53
CA GLU A 44 -2.80 2.09 -2.69
C GLU A 44 -1.76 2.94 -3.41
N ARG A 45 -1.72 4.25 -3.14
CA ARG A 45 -0.67 5.10 -3.71
C ARG A 45 0.65 4.79 -3.01
N SER A 46 1.72 4.68 -3.78
CA SER A 46 3.07 4.51 -3.23
C SER A 46 3.42 5.64 -2.23
N ASP A 47 2.91 6.84 -2.51
CA ASP A 47 3.04 8.04 -1.66
C ASP A 47 2.25 7.98 -0.34
N ASP A 48 1.36 7.01 -0.15
CA ASP A 48 0.66 6.78 1.12
C ASP A 48 1.25 5.55 1.85
N LEU A 49 1.91 4.65 1.11
CA LEU A 49 2.49 3.42 1.65
C LEU A 49 3.75 3.61 2.49
N TRP A 50 4.46 4.74 2.38
CA TRP A 50 5.59 5.02 3.28
C TRP A 50 5.21 4.98 4.76
N GLN A 51 3.94 5.29 5.10
CA GLN A 51 3.48 5.21 6.50
C GLN A 51 3.40 3.76 7.01
N PHE A 52 3.19 2.80 6.10
CA PHE A 52 3.06 1.39 6.44
C PHE A 52 4.40 0.64 6.31
N VAL A 53 5.26 1.01 5.35
CA VAL A 53 6.57 0.37 5.11
C VAL A 53 7.63 0.79 6.15
N VAL A 54 7.48 1.96 6.79
CA VAL A 54 8.43 2.42 7.83
C VAL A 54 8.50 1.48 9.05
N ASN A 55 7.54 0.58 9.23
CA ASN A 55 7.58 -0.43 10.28
C ASN A 55 8.50 -1.64 9.97
N GLU A 56 8.96 -1.84 8.73
CA GLU A 56 9.86 -2.95 8.36
C GLU A 56 11.35 -2.55 8.38
N LYS A 57 11.65 -1.25 8.26
CA LYS A 57 13.06 -0.77 8.14
C LYS A 57 13.81 -0.59 9.46
N THR A 58 13.22 -0.91 10.61
CA THR A 58 13.88 -0.80 11.94
C THR A 58 14.42 -2.13 12.49
N MET A 59 14.40 -3.24 11.72
CA MET A 59 15.08 -4.49 12.10
C MET A 59 16.15 -4.91 11.08
N LYS A 60 17.04 -3.99 10.69
CA LYS A 60 18.39 -4.34 10.23
C LYS A 60 19.39 -3.33 10.75
N ALA A 61 19.82 -3.52 12.01
CA ALA A 61 21.08 -3.01 12.56
C ALA A 61 21.60 -4.02 13.58
#